data_AF-A0A9C8L8D0-F1
#
_entry.id   AF-A0A9C8L8D0-F1
#
_cell.length_a   1.000
_cell.length_b   1.000
_cell.length_c   1.000
_cell.angle_alpha   90.00
_cell.angle_beta   90.00
_cell.angle_gamma   90.00
#
_symmetry.space_group_name_H-M   'P 1'
#
loop_
_entity.id
_entity.type
_entity.pdbx_description
1 polymer ?
#
loop_
_entity_poly.entity_id
_entity_poly.type
_entity_poly.pdbx_seq_one_letter_code
_entity_poly.pdbx_strand_id
1 'polypeptide(L)'
;MESTNISYDDFSIRFEPQRRGGYPFSITSPAGHARAKMRVPFSPDQIQAFREELNHQILWRNVHDVQAVKDFGAQLFDALFADRQAIRLFERHRGMVESVPLRGLRIKLHFSPDIPKLYHISMLPWEFLYDTEFSTFLGRSADTPVVRYLNVPRPMHRSTQLPGLPKPLSILAVLSSPKDPVKLRLDKEKAVIEQAMTDLRRKNLIALDYLVPPTLEKLHQSCSDKSYSALHFSGHGGFNKNGQPVICFEHEDGLSHPVSGEDLAAFLQDQRGLQFVFLNACKTSDVISQRGIDPFSSMAAALVSTGVPAVLAMQFPITDPVAIKFSQEVYRKLAEGCLIDTAVANGRKAIFAWQTTSFEWGTPVLFTHVPDGRLFHVEREPVRPSPLEKEIHNPAASIRDVIIGRLDAKELRDFCTSRLGMDYDGLPGRSIVTKAGGLIEYALNHNRLLELVQKLREDRPDIAELESIEVSLLTESEEEYAET
;
A
#
# COMPACT_ATOMS: atom_id res chain seq x y z
N MET A 1 15.98 14.09 6.02
CA MET A 1 14.85 13.48 6.74
C MET A 1 14.85 12.01 6.38
N GLU A 2 15.24 11.14 7.30
CA GLU A 2 15.10 9.70 7.10
C GLU A 2 13.63 9.36 6.80
N SER A 3 13.39 8.54 5.79
CA SER A 3 12.05 8.20 5.35
C SER A 3 11.35 7.39 6.45
N THR A 4 10.32 7.96 7.08
CA THR A 4 9.38 7.28 8.00
C THR A 4 8.44 6.30 7.26
N ASN A 5 8.92 5.70 6.16
CA ASN A 5 8.11 4.87 5.29
C ASN A 5 8.04 3.46 5.85
N ILE A 6 6.82 3.02 6.16
CA ILE A 6 6.54 1.65 6.57
C ILE A 6 6.83 0.71 5.40
N SER A 7 7.56 -0.37 5.69
CA SER A 7 7.65 -1.54 4.80
C SER A 7 6.57 -2.55 5.18
N TYR A 8 5.99 -3.24 4.19
CA TYR A 8 4.94 -4.22 4.46
C TYR A 8 5.37 -5.63 4.08
N ASP A 9 5.05 -6.56 4.96
CA ASP A 9 4.90 -7.96 4.58
C ASP A 9 3.48 -8.19 4.04
N ASP A 10 3.36 -8.93 2.94
CA ASP A 10 2.06 -9.28 2.38
C ASP A 10 1.43 -10.47 3.14
N PHE A 11 0.20 -10.29 3.61
CA PHE A 11 -0.73 -11.35 4.03
C PHE A 11 -1.74 -11.56 2.91
N SER A 12 -1.37 -12.38 1.93
CA SER A 12 -2.14 -12.57 0.70
C SER A 12 -3.25 -13.59 0.87
N ILE A 13 -4.51 -13.13 0.83
CA ILE A 13 -5.71 -13.96 0.92
C ILE A 13 -6.30 -14.09 -0.49
N ARG A 14 -6.37 -15.33 -1.00
CA ARG A 14 -6.93 -15.62 -2.32
C ARG A 14 -8.16 -16.50 -2.21
N PHE A 15 -9.31 -15.94 -2.54
CA PHE A 15 -10.58 -16.67 -2.58
C PHE A 15 -10.72 -17.50 -3.86
N GLU A 16 -11.34 -18.67 -3.72
CA GLU A 16 -11.76 -19.54 -4.81
C GLU A 16 -13.29 -19.46 -5.00
N PRO A 17 -13.82 -19.81 -6.20
CA PRO A 17 -15.25 -19.87 -6.43
C PRO A 17 -15.99 -20.66 -5.34
N GLN A 18 -17.14 -20.13 -4.92
CA GLN A 18 -17.96 -20.74 -3.88
C GLN A 18 -18.23 -22.23 -4.16
N ARG A 19 -18.04 -23.07 -3.14
CA ARG A 19 -18.39 -24.50 -3.13
C ARG A 19 -19.41 -24.75 -2.02
N ARG A 20 -19.94 -25.98 -1.95
CA ARG A 20 -20.92 -26.37 -0.92
C ARG A 20 -20.44 -25.95 0.47
N GLY A 21 -21.12 -25.00 1.10
CA GLY A 21 -20.85 -24.52 2.46
C GLY A 21 -19.79 -23.44 2.63
N GLY A 22 -19.42 -22.66 1.59
CA GLY A 22 -18.61 -21.44 1.73
C GLY A 22 -17.62 -21.19 0.57
N TYR A 23 -16.84 -20.11 0.70
CA TYR A 23 -15.72 -19.74 -0.18
C TYR A 23 -14.43 -20.36 0.37
N PRO A 24 -13.83 -21.35 -0.31
CA PRO A 24 -12.46 -21.76 -0.01
C PRO A 24 -11.50 -20.59 -0.25
N PHE A 25 -10.45 -20.50 0.53
CA PHE A 25 -9.38 -19.55 0.28
C PHE A 25 -8.04 -20.08 0.75
N SER A 26 -6.97 -19.51 0.19
CA SER A 26 -5.60 -19.75 0.62
C SER A 26 -4.98 -18.47 1.15
N ILE A 27 -4.12 -18.62 2.15
CA ILE A 27 -3.29 -17.56 2.71
C ILE A 27 -1.84 -17.88 2.36
N THR A 28 -1.12 -16.89 1.86
CA THR A 28 0.34 -16.94 1.67
C THR A 28 0.97 -15.74 2.36
N SER A 29 1.97 -15.98 3.18
CA SER A 29 2.78 -14.94 3.80
C SER A 29 4.18 -15.44 4.15
N PRO A 30 5.15 -14.55 4.44
CA PRO A 30 6.45 -14.92 4.99
C PRO A 30 6.39 -15.83 6.22
N ALA A 31 5.33 -15.72 7.02
CA ALA A 31 5.13 -16.58 8.19
C ALA A 31 4.62 -17.99 7.81
N GLY A 32 4.20 -18.25 6.58
CA GLY A 32 3.78 -19.57 6.11
C GLY A 32 2.55 -19.55 5.19
N HIS A 33 1.93 -20.72 5.04
CA HIS A 33 0.77 -20.91 4.18
C HIS A 33 -0.36 -21.59 4.95
N ALA A 34 -1.60 -21.21 4.65
CA ALA A 34 -2.79 -21.87 5.18
C ALA A 34 -3.84 -22.03 4.08
N ARG A 35 -4.71 -23.03 4.23
CA ARG A 35 -5.94 -23.16 3.44
C ARG A 35 -7.10 -23.20 4.41
N ALA A 36 -8.12 -22.44 4.12
CA ALA A 36 -9.27 -22.29 4.97
C ALA A 36 -10.53 -22.09 4.14
N LYS A 37 -11.66 -21.95 4.81
CA LYS A 37 -12.94 -21.79 4.16
C LYS A 37 -13.82 -20.84 4.95
N MET A 38 -14.27 -19.79 4.28
CA MET A 38 -15.12 -18.76 4.86
C MET A 38 -16.58 -19.03 4.48
N ARG A 39 -17.48 -18.98 5.46
CA ARG A 39 -18.91 -18.79 5.21
C ARG A 39 -19.20 -17.30 5.39
N VAL A 40 -19.77 -16.66 4.37
CA VAL A 40 -20.21 -15.27 4.52
C VAL A 40 -21.28 -15.26 5.62
N PRO A 41 -21.10 -14.47 6.69
CA PRO A 41 -21.98 -14.52 7.87
C PRO A 41 -23.29 -13.76 7.66
N PHE A 42 -23.47 -13.16 6.48
CA PHE A 42 -24.58 -12.31 6.12
C PHE A 42 -25.32 -12.86 4.89
N SER A 43 -26.64 -12.78 4.89
CA SER A 43 -27.44 -12.93 3.68
C SER A 43 -27.24 -11.72 2.74
N PRO A 44 -27.56 -11.84 1.45
CA PRO A 44 -27.58 -10.70 0.53
C PRO A 44 -28.44 -9.53 1.06
N ASP A 45 -29.59 -9.81 1.66
CA ASP A 45 -30.49 -8.79 2.20
C ASP A 45 -29.89 -8.07 3.42
N GLN A 46 -29.15 -8.79 4.28
CA GLN A 46 -28.46 -8.18 5.42
C GLN A 46 -27.33 -7.24 4.95
N ILE A 47 -26.60 -7.63 3.90
CA ILE A 47 -25.57 -6.77 3.29
C ILE A 47 -26.22 -5.52 2.69
N GLN A 48 -27.30 -5.69 1.94
CA GLN A 48 -28.05 -4.59 1.34
C GLN A 48 -28.54 -3.61 2.41
N ALA A 49 -29.22 -4.11 3.45
CA ALA A 49 -29.74 -3.30 4.54
C ALA A 49 -28.63 -2.54 5.29
N PHE A 50 -27.49 -3.19 5.56
CA PHE A 50 -26.34 -2.53 6.16
C PHE A 50 -25.83 -1.36 5.30
N ARG A 51 -25.70 -1.57 3.98
CA ARG A 51 -25.25 -0.52 3.05
C ARG A 51 -26.25 0.64 2.98
N GLU A 52 -27.54 0.34 2.92
CA GLU A 52 -28.61 1.35 2.89
C GLU A 52 -28.62 2.19 4.16
N GLU A 53 -28.44 1.57 5.34
CA GLU A 53 -28.38 2.30 6.61
C GLU A 53 -27.15 3.21 6.68
N LEU A 54 -25.95 2.74 6.28
CA LEU A 54 -24.77 3.61 6.25
C LEU A 54 -24.95 4.78 5.28
N ASN A 55 -25.46 4.51 4.08
CA ASN A 55 -25.77 5.56 3.10
C ASN A 55 -26.75 6.58 3.70
N HIS A 56 -27.80 6.12 4.36
CA HIS A 56 -28.80 6.98 4.97
C HIS A 56 -28.20 7.84 6.09
N GLN A 57 -27.33 7.27 6.92
CA GLN A 57 -26.65 7.99 8.00
C GLN A 57 -25.72 9.10 7.46
N ILE A 58 -24.94 8.80 6.43
CA ILE A 58 -24.02 9.76 5.78
C ILE A 58 -24.79 10.87 5.07
N LEU A 59 -25.86 10.53 4.34
CA LEU A 59 -26.56 11.48 3.50
C LEU A 59 -27.49 12.40 4.30
N TRP A 60 -28.16 11.87 5.34
CA TRP A 60 -29.31 12.54 5.96
C TRP A 60 -29.18 12.80 7.45
N ARG A 61 -28.46 11.97 8.21
CA ARG A 61 -28.47 12.05 9.67
C ARG A 61 -27.31 12.83 10.27
N ASN A 62 -26.15 12.93 9.60
CA ASN A 62 -24.91 13.44 10.20
C ASN A 62 -24.59 12.79 11.58
N VAL A 63 -25.15 11.61 11.84
CA VAL A 63 -24.94 10.79 13.04
C VAL A 63 -24.36 9.48 12.55
N HIS A 64 -23.22 9.10 13.12
CA HIS A 64 -22.49 7.91 12.74
C HIS A 64 -22.63 6.87 13.85
N ASP A 65 -23.40 5.80 13.60
CA ASP A 65 -23.45 4.64 14.46
C ASP A 65 -22.23 3.75 14.22
N VAL A 66 -21.17 4.03 14.99
CA VAL A 66 -19.92 3.25 14.94
C VAL A 66 -20.14 1.83 15.46
N GLN A 67 -21.15 1.59 16.31
CA GLN A 67 -21.36 0.26 16.89
C GLN A 67 -21.86 -0.73 15.83
N ALA A 68 -22.81 -0.32 14.98
CA ALA A 68 -23.26 -1.13 13.85
C ALA A 68 -22.09 -1.53 12.92
N VAL A 69 -21.15 -0.61 12.68
CA VAL A 69 -19.94 -0.87 11.88
C VAL A 69 -18.98 -1.83 12.58
N LYS A 70 -18.80 -1.71 13.90
CA LYS A 70 -18.00 -2.66 14.70
C LYS A 70 -18.60 -4.06 14.68
N ASP A 71 -19.91 -4.18 14.88
CA ASP A 71 -20.61 -5.47 14.94
C ASP A 71 -20.57 -6.19 13.59
N PHE A 72 -20.75 -5.44 12.49
CA PHE A 72 -20.56 -5.96 11.14
C PHE A 72 -19.10 -6.39 10.91
N GLY A 73 -18.15 -5.53 11.28
CA GLY A 73 -16.72 -5.77 11.15
C GLY A 73 -16.22 -7.00 11.90
N ALA A 74 -16.74 -7.21 13.12
CA ALA A 74 -16.42 -8.33 13.99
C ALA A 74 -16.91 -9.65 13.39
N GLN A 75 -18.18 -9.70 12.95
CA GLN A 75 -18.72 -10.88 12.27
C GLN A 75 -17.94 -11.20 10.99
N LEU A 76 -17.49 -10.18 10.25
CA LEU A 76 -16.67 -10.37 9.05
C LEU A 76 -15.28 -10.92 9.39
N PHE A 77 -14.63 -10.41 10.45
CA PHE A 77 -13.35 -10.90 10.94
C PHE A 77 -13.45 -12.35 11.43
N ASP A 78 -14.44 -12.64 12.27
CA ASP A 78 -14.71 -13.98 12.79
C ASP A 78 -14.98 -14.98 11.66
N ALA A 79 -15.72 -14.58 10.63
CA ALA A 79 -15.97 -15.42 9.47
C ALA A 79 -14.70 -15.69 8.64
N LEU A 80 -13.85 -14.68 8.46
CA LEU A 80 -12.58 -14.82 7.73
C LEU A 80 -11.58 -15.71 8.49
N PHE A 81 -11.55 -15.60 9.81
CA PHE A 81 -10.58 -16.28 10.68
C PHE A 81 -11.18 -17.41 11.52
N ALA A 82 -12.36 -17.91 11.16
CA ALA A 82 -13.01 -19.05 11.83
C ALA A 82 -12.15 -20.33 11.82
N ASP A 83 -11.28 -20.48 10.83
CA ASP A 83 -10.35 -21.60 10.74
C ASP A 83 -9.11 -21.38 11.64
N ARG A 84 -8.80 -22.37 12.48
CA ARG A 84 -7.69 -22.30 13.44
C ARG A 84 -6.32 -22.09 12.78
N GLN A 85 -6.12 -22.57 11.55
CA GLN A 85 -4.86 -22.36 10.83
C GLN A 85 -4.78 -20.92 10.30
N ALA A 86 -5.90 -20.37 9.83
CA ALA A 86 -5.97 -19.00 9.33
C ALA A 86 -5.68 -17.98 10.44
N ILE A 87 -6.38 -18.07 11.59
CA ILE A 87 -6.18 -17.14 12.70
C ILE A 87 -4.77 -17.22 13.29
N ARG A 88 -4.25 -18.42 13.54
CA ARG A 88 -2.88 -18.61 14.08
C ARG A 88 -1.82 -18.06 13.14
N LEU A 89 -2.01 -18.21 11.83
CA LEU A 89 -1.08 -17.64 10.85
C LEU A 89 -1.13 -16.11 10.86
N PHE A 90 -2.32 -15.52 10.97
CA PHE A 90 -2.51 -14.08 11.11
C PHE A 90 -1.84 -13.54 12.37
N GLU A 91 -2.18 -14.08 13.54
CA GLU A 91 -1.61 -13.68 14.84
C GLU A 91 -0.08 -13.80 14.85
N ARG A 92 0.46 -14.95 14.39
CA ARG A 92 1.91 -15.17 14.32
C ARG A 92 2.57 -14.12 13.45
N HIS A 93 2.04 -13.86 12.27
CA HIS A 93 2.66 -12.91 11.35
C HIS A 93 2.53 -11.47 11.84
N ARG A 94 1.39 -11.11 12.44
CA ARG A 94 1.19 -9.80 13.06
C ARG A 94 2.21 -9.56 14.18
N GLY A 95 2.39 -10.53 15.07
CA GLY A 95 3.40 -10.46 16.13
C GLY A 95 4.84 -10.33 15.61
N MET A 96 5.17 -10.98 14.47
CA MET A 96 6.48 -10.83 13.83
C MET A 96 6.73 -9.39 13.36
N VAL A 97 5.76 -8.75 12.70
CA VAL A 97 5.96 -7.38 12.18
C VAL A 97 5.88 -6.33 13.29
N GLU A 98 5.02 -6.52 14.30
CA GLU A 98 4.89 -5.58 15.44
C GLU A 98 6.19 -5.47 16.26
N SER A 99 7.03 -6.51 16.24
CA SER A 99 8.34 -6.49 16.90
C SER A 99 9.42 -5.70 16.15
N VAL A 100 9.15 -5.25 14.92
CA VAL A 100 10.12 -4.57 14.06
C VAL A 100 9.66 -3.13 13.75
N PRO A 101 10.46 -2.10 14.09
CA PRO A 101 10.12 -0.71 13.77
C PRO A 101 9.87 -0.50 12.28
N LEU A 102 8.86 0.33 11.95
CA LEU A 102 8.49 0.70 10.58
C LEU A 102 8.18 -0.52 9.67
N ARG A 103 7.68 -1.60 10.24
CA ARG A 103 7.19 -2.78 9.52
C ARG A 103 5.71 -3.02 9.82
N GLY A 104 4.94 -3.31 8.78
CA GLY A 104 3.51 -3.60 8.87
C GLY A 104 3.14 -4.88 8.14
N LEU A 105 1.88 -5.28 8.28
CA LEU A 105 1.26 -6.43 7.65
C LEU A 105 0.15 -5.99 6.68
N ARG A 106 0.44 -5.95 5.37
CA ARG A 106 -0.57 -5.61 4.37
C ARG A 106 -1.54 -6.78 4.17
N ILE A 107 -2.81 -6.55 4.48
CA ILE A 107 -3.89 -7.52 4.22
C ILE A 107 -4.32 -7.38 2.77
N LYS A 108 -3.87 -8.32 1.93
CA LYS A 108 -4.01 -8.26 0.48
C LYS A 108 -5.06 -9.24 0.01
N LEU A 109 -6.24 -8.71 -0.34
CA LEU A 109 -7.38 -9.50 -0.80
C LEU A 109 -7.31 -9.65 -2.32
N HIS A 110 -7.01 -10.86 -2.78
CA HIS A 110 -6.90 -11.16 -4.21
C HIS A 110 -8.29 -11.43 -4.80
N PHE A 111 -8.68 -10.63 -5.78
CA PHE A 111 -9.88 -10.82 -6.58
C PHE A 111 -9.52 -11.04 -8.04
N SER A 112 -10.31 -11.87 -8.71
CA SER A 112 -10.18 -12.20 -10.13
C SER A 112 -11.46 -11.72 -10.84
N PRO A 113 -11.43 -10.55 -11.52
CA PRO A 113 -12.60 -9.95 -12.15
C PRO A 113 -13.30 -10.86 -13.18
N ASP A 114 -12.54 -11.78 -13.77
CA ASP A 114 -12.98 -12.80 -14.73
C ASP A 114 -13.78 -13.96 -14.11
N ILE A 115 -13.93 -13.99 -12.78
CA ILE A 115 -14.64 -15.05 -12.06
C ILE A 115 -15.92 -14.47 -11.41
N PRO A 116 -17.08 -14.51 -12.09
CA PRO A 116 -18.34 -13.96 -11.58
C PRO A 116 -18.76 -14.50 -10.21
N LYS A 117 -18.40 -15.74 -9.89
CA LYS A 117 -18.71 -16.38 -8.60
C LYS A 117 -18.01 -15.71 -7.40
N LEU A 118 -16.98 -14.91 -7.62
CA LEU A 118 -16.29 -14.13 -6.59
C LEU A 118 -16.86 -12.72 -6.40
N TYR A 119 -17.85 -12.33 -7.21
CA TYR A 119 -18.40 -10.98 -7.19
C TYR A 119 -18.93 -10.59 -5.80
N HIS A 120 -19.80 -11.41 -5.20
CA HIS A 120 -20.42 -11.12 -3.90
C HIS A 120 -19.40 -10.94 -2.77
N ILE A 121 -18.36 -11.77 -2.73
CA ILE A 121 -17.32 -11.67 -1.70
C ILE A 121 -16.42 -10.45 -1.91
N SER A 122 -16.23 -10.01 -3.15
CA SER A 122 -15.49 -8.78 -3.46
C SER A 122 -16.23 -7.49 -3.05
N MET A 123 -17.54 -7.55 -2.85
CA MET A 123 -18.39 -6.41 -2.48
C MET A 123 -18.57 -6.19 -0.97
N LEU A 124 -18.09 -7.13 -0.15
CA LEU A 124 -18.07 -6.95 1.30
C LEU A 124 -17.16 -5.77 1.68
N PRO A 125 -17.53 -4.94 2.67
CA PRO A 125 -16.74 -3.79 3.10
C PRO A 125 -15.60 -4.26 4.01
N TRP A 126 -14.61 -4.92 3.42
CA TRP A 126 -13.43 -5.47 4.10
C TRP A 126 -12.63 -4.44 4.89
N GLU A 127 -12.76 -3.17 4.53
CA GLU A 127 -12.16 -2.04 5.21
C GLU A 127 -12.66 -1.91 6.66
N PHE A 128 -13.84 -2.45 6.97
CA PHE A 128 -14.41 -2.52 8.30
C PHE A 128 -14.02 -3.75 9.11
N LEU A 129 -13.10 -4.62 8.65
CA LEU A 129 -12.59 -5.74 9.45
C LEU A 129 -12.20 -5.26 10.85
N TYR A 130 -12.88 -5.79 11.87
CA TYR A 130 -12.73 -5.39 13.27
C TYR A 130 -12.27 -6.57 14.11
N ASP A 131 -11.10 -6.41 14.70
CA ASP A 131 -10.53 -7.37 15.64
C ASP A 131 -11.06 -7.04 17.04
N THR A 132 -11.87 -7.94 17.60
CA THR A 132 -12.53 -7.76 18.90
C THR A 132 -11.56 -7.94 20.07
N GLU A 133 -10.52 -8.77 19.91
CA GLU A 133 -9.50 -9.02 20.93
C GLU A 133 -8.68 -7.75 21.19
N PHE A 134 -8.30 -7.07 20.12
CA PHE A 134 -7.52 -5.83 20.19
C PHE A 134 -8.37 -4.56 20.08
N SER A 135 -9.69 -4.71 19.96
CA SER A 135 -10.66 -3.62 19.84
C SER A 135 -10.29 -2.59 18.75
N THR A 136 -9.84 -3.07 17.59
CA THR A 136 -9.31 -2.22 16.53
C THR A 136 -9.80 -2.60 15.14
N PHE A 137 -9.98 -1.59 14.30
CA PHE A 137 -10.26 -1.78 12.87
C PHE A 137 -8.94 -1.94 12.13
N LEU A 138 -8.76 -3.08 11.44
CA LEU A 138 -7.55 -3.35 10.66
C LEU A 138 -7.40 -2.33 9.53
N GLY A 139 -8.48 -2.10 8.77
CA GLY A 139 -8.48 -1.17 7.65
C GLY A 139 -8.20 0.29 8.02
N ARG A 140 -8.27 0.67 9.30
CA ARG A 140 -7.94 2.02 9.80
C ARG A 140 -6.48 2.16 10.22
N SER A 141 -5.77 1.06 10.48
CA SER A 141 -4.37 1.12 10.88
C SER A 141 -3.46 1.32 9.67
N ALA A 142 -2.37 2.07 9.88
CA ALA A 142 -1.29 2.18 8.90
C ALA A 142 -0.39 0.94 8.90
N ASP A 143 -0.47 0.13 9.95
CA ASP A 143 0.33 -1.10 10.10
C ASP A 143 -0.39 -2.30 9.48
N THR A 144 -1.71 -2.22 9.28
CA THR A 144 -2.51 -3.30 8.68
C THR A 144 -3.40 -2.85 7.51
N PRO A 145 -2.83 -2.18 6.48
CA PRO A 145 -3.64 -1.69 5.37
C PRO A 145 -4.35 -2.84 4.66
N VAL A 146 -5.66 -2.66 4.44
CA VAL A 146 -6.50 -3.58 3.66
C VAL A 146 -6.56 -3.09 2.22
N VAL A 147 -6.12 -3.93 1.28
CA VAL A 147 -6.08 -3.61 -0.15
C VAL A 147 -6.81 -4.66 -0.98
N ARG A 148 -7.51 -4.22 -2.04
CA ARG A 148 -8.14 -5.11 -3.02
C ARG A 148 -7.21 -5.25 -4.22
N TYR A 149 -6.53 -6.38 -4.31
CA TYR A 149 -5.57 -6.68 -5.37
C TYR A 149 -6.24 -7.45 -6.51
N LEU A 150 -6.22 -6.91 -7.73
CA LEU A 150 -6.84 -7.57 -8.88
C LEU A 150 -5.81 -8.42 -9.62
N ASN A 151 -6.08 -9.71 -9.75
CA ASN A 151 -5.27 -10.60 -10.58
C ASN A 151 -5.70 -10.41 -12.03
N VAL A 152 -5.00 -9.57 -12.77
CA VAL A 152 -5.29 -9.34 -14.20
C VAL A 152 -4.11 -9.82 -15.05
N PRO A 153 -4.36 -10.44 -16.22
CA PRO A 153 -3.33 -10.99 -17.09
C PRO A 153 -2.65 -9.88 -17.92
N ARG A 154 -2.26 -8.79 -17.26
CA ARG A 154 -1.59 -7.64 -17.87
C ARG A 154 -0.35 -7.29 -17.04
N PRO A 155 0.70 -6.75 -17.68
CA PRO A 155 1.87 -6.26 -16.95
C PRO A 155 1.49 -5.09 -16.04
N MET A 156 2.10 -5.03 -14.87
CA MET A 156 1.80 -4.06 -13.79
C MET A 156 2.05 -2.61 -14.23
N HIS A 157 3.12 -2.43 -15.01
CA HIS A 157 3.44 -1.21 -15.71
C HIS A 157 3.73 -1.59 -17.17
N ARG A 158 3.39 -0.71 -18.12
CA ARG A 158 3.78 -0.89 -19.53
C ARG A 158 5.31 -0.84 -19.74
N SER A 159 6.06 -0.38 -18.73
CA SER A 159 7.52 -0.32 -18.68
C SER A 159 8.04 -1.27 -17.59
N THR A 160 9.22 -1.85 -17.80
CA THR A 160 9.93 -2.64 -16.77
C THR A 160 10.46 -1.77 -15.62
N GLN A 161 10.50 -0.45 -15.80
CA GLN A 161 10.95 0.52 -14.80
C GLN A 161 9.76 1.36 -14.31
N LEU A 162 9.67 1.50 -12.98
CA LEU A 162 8.76 2.44 -12.33
C LEU A 162 9.08 3.87 -12.75
N PRO A 163 8.08 4.73 -13.02
CA PRO A 163 8.34 6.14 -13.28
C PRO A 163 8.93 6.81 -12.03
N GLY A 164 9.86 7.74 -12.23
CA GLY A 164 10.35 8.58 -11.14
C GLY A 164 9.21 9.39 -10.52
N LEU A 165 9.27 9.63 -9.21
CA LEU A 165 8.32 10.49 -8.51
C LEU A 165 8.48 11.94 -9.00
N PRO A 166 7.51 12.51 -9.71
CA PRO A 166 7.63 13.88 -10.16
C PRO A 166 7.50 14.83 -8.97
N LYS A 167 8.31 15.88 -8.99
CA LYS A 167 8.27 16.98 -8.02
C LYS A 167 8.05 18.29 -8.79
N PRO A 168 6.82 18.83 -8.82
CA PRO A 168 5.64 18.39 -8.08
C PRO A 168 4.90 17.18 -8.70
N LEU A 169 4.12 16.46 -7.89
CA LEU A 169 3.19 15.44 -8.36
C LEU A 169 2.07 16.11 -9.19
N SER A 170 2.00 15.79 -10.49
CA SER A 170 1.07 16.41 -11.44
C SER A 170 -0.31 15.74 -11.38
N ILE A 171 -1.35 16.50 -11.02
CA ILE A 171 -2.73 16.05 -10.83
C ILE A 171 -3.65 16.81 -11.78
N LEU A 172 -4.41 16.08 -12.59
CA LEU A 172 -5.53 16.65 -13.37
C LEU A 172 -6.84 16.41 -12.61
N ALA A 173 -7.48 17.48 -12.15
CA ALA A 173 -8.78 17.42 -11.51
C ALA A 173 -9.92 17.65 -12.51
N VAL A 174 -10.83 16.68 -12.58
CA VAL A 174 -12.07 16.70 -13.35
C VAL A 174 -13.21 16.88 -12.35
N LEU A 175 -13.77 18.09 -12.30
CA LEU A 175 -14.94 18.41 -11.49
C LEU A 175 -16.13 18.51 -12.42
N SER A 176 -16.93 17.44 -12.51
CA SER A 176 -18.04 17.33 -13.46
C SER A 176 -19.39 17.50 -12.76
N SER A 177 -20.12 18.54 -13.14
CA SER A 177 -21.44 18.89 -12.58
C SER A 177 -22.43 19.23 -13.70
N PRO A 178 -22.85 18.24 -14.49
CA PRO A 178 -23.84 18.45 -15.54
C PRO A 178 -25.12 19.08 -15.00
N LYS A 179 -25.86 19.77 -15.87
CA LYS A 179 -27.12 20.46 -15.51
C LYS A 179 -28.24 19.46 -15.15
N ASP A 180 -28.14 18.23 -15.63
CA ASP A 180 -29.07 17.11 -15.42
C ASP A 180 -28.32 15.90 -14.80
N PRO A 181 -28.97 15.06 -13.97
CA PRO A 181 -30.32 15.20 -13.41
C PRO A 181 -30.43 16.19 -12.25
N VAL A 182 -29.33 16.46 -11.53
CA VAL A 182 -29.25 17.44 -10.44
C VAL A 182 -27.87 18.08 -10.44
N LYS A 183 -27.79 19.40 -10.60
CA LYS A 183 -26.51 20.12 -10.56
C LYS A 183 -25.83 19.99 -9.17
N LEU A 184 -24.60 19.50 -9.13
CA LEU A 184 -23.76 19.51 -7.94
C LEU A 184 -23.26 20.92 -7.62
N ARG A 185 -22.93 21.18 -6.36
CA ARG A 185 -22.29 22.45 -5.95
C ARG A 185 -20.76 22.38 -6.03
N LEU A 186 -20.23 21.97 -7.18
CA LEU A 186 -18.78 21.78 -7.34
C LEU A 186 -17.98 23.10 -7.35
N ASP A 187 -18.59 24.24 -7.63
CA ASP A 187 -17.88 25.53 -7.57
C ASP A 187 -17.35 25.84 -6.16
N LYS A 188 -18.14 25.50 -5.14
CA LYS A 188 -17.71 25.59 -3.74
C LYS A 188 -16.67 24.53 -3.42
N GLU A 189 -16.83 23.32 -3.96
CA GLU A 189 -15.87 22.24 -3.79
C GLU A 189 -14.50 22.59 -4.37
N LYS A 190 -14.44 23.21 -5.54
CA LYS A 190 -13.20 23.69 -6.17
C LYS A 190 -12.44 24.64 -5.24
N ALA A 191 -13.10 25.70 -4.76
CA ALA A 191 -12.46 26.68 -3.87
C ALA A 191 -11.93 26.02 -2.58
N VAL A 192 -12.68 25.07 -2.02
CA VAL A 192 -12.26 24.36 -0.80
C VAL A 192 -11.11 23.39 -1.07
N ILE A 193 -11.12 22.67 -2.21
CA ILE A 193 -9.99 21.83 -2.65
C ILE A 193 -8.76 22.70 -2.86
N GLU A 194 -8.87 23.83 -3.57
CA GLU A 194 -7.75 24.75 -3.79
C GLU A 194 -7.16 25.24 -2.45
N GLN A 195 -8.02 25.61 -1.51
CA GLN A 195 -7.61 26.03 -0.18
C GLN A 195 -6.91 24.89 0.59
N ALA A 196 -7.49 23.70 0.62
CA ALA A 196 -6.91 22.54 1.32
C ALA A 196 -5.56 22.11 0.71
N MET A 197 -5.40 22.29 -0.61
CA MET A 197 -4.20 21.92 -1.35
C MET A 197 -3.14 23.04 -1.38
N THR A 198 -3.46 24.23 -0.87
CA THR A 198 -2.58 25.42 -0.93
C THR A 198 -1.21 25.16 -0.31
N ASP A 199 -1.17 24.52 0.86
CA ASP A 199 0.10 24.22 1.54
C ASP A 199 0.98 23.25 0.75
N LEU A 200 0.36 22.25 0.10
CA LEU A 200 1.09 21.28 -0.73
C LEU A 200 1.64 21.93 -2.00
N ARG A 201 0.87 22.82 -2.63
CA ARG A 201 1.31 23.60 -3.79
C ARG A 201 2.43 24.57 -3.43
N ARG A 202 2.31 25.29 -2.31
CA ARG A 202 3.34 26.21 -1.81
C ARG A 202 4.66 25.50 -1.51
N LYS A 203 4.59 24.26 -1.00
CA LYS A 203 5.76 23.39 -0.77
C LYS A 203 6.27 22.69 -2.04
N ASN A 204 5.70 22.99 -3.22
CA ASN A 204 6.02 22.35 -4.49
C ASN A 204 5.89 20.81 -4.46
N LEU A 205 4.99 20.28 -3.64
CA LEU A 205 4.73 18.85 -3.55
C LEU A 205 3.75 18.39 -4.64
N ILE A 206 2.78 19.23 -5.00
CA ILE A 206 1.76 18.92 -6.01
C ILE A 206 1.56 20.09 -7.00
N ALA A 207 1.21 19.74 -8.24
CA ALA A 207 0.72 20.66 -9.25
C ALA A 207 -0.69 20.21 -9.61
N LEU A 208 -1.65 21.12 -9.51
CA LEU A 208 -3.06 20.83 -9.67
C LEU A 208 -3.61 21.66 -10.84
N ASP A 209 -4.00 20.97 -11.91
CA ASP A 209 -4.69 21.56 -13.05
C ASP A 209 -6.15 21.13 -13.04
N TYR A 210 -7.02 21.97 -13.60
CA TYR A 210 -8.45 21.68 -13.69
C TYR A 210 -8.85 21.50 -15.15
N LEU A 211 -9.63 20.46 -15.41
CA LEU A 211 -10.21 20.21 -16.72
C LEU A 211 -11.40 21.15 -16.95
N VAL A 212 -11.24 22.12 -17.84
CA VAL A 212 -12.29 23.10 -18.18
C VAL A 212 -12.42 23.21 -19.71
N PRO A 213 -13.58 22.89 -20.30
CA PRO A 213 -14.74 22.22 -19.67
C PRO A 213 -14.42 20.76 -19.32
N PRO A 214 -15.16 20.10 -18.39
CA PRO A 214 -14.91 18.72 -17.98
C PRO A 214 -15.50 17.70 -18.98
N THR A 215 -15.15 17.84 -20.26
CA THR A 215 -15.56 16.94 -21.34
C THR A 215 -14.52 15.87 -21.62
N LEU A 216 -14.92 14.74 -22.22
CA LEU A 216 -13.97 13.70 -22.62
C LEU A 216 -13.01 14.19 -23.71
N GLU A 217 -13.46 15.02 -24.63
CA GLU A 217 -12.64 15.63 -25.68
C GLU A 217 -11.54 16.50 -25.05
N LYS A 218 -11.90 17.30 -24.04
CA LYS A 218 -10.92 18.14 -23.34
C LYS A 218 -9.95 17.31 -22.52
N LEU A 219 -10.40 16.19 -21.94
CA LEU A 219 -9.53 15.24 -21.24
C LEU A 219 -8.48 14.69 -22.19
N HIS A 220 -8.87 14.24 -23.38
CA HIS A 220 -7.96 13.74 -24.39
C HIS A 220 -6.91 14.78 -24.81
N GLN A 221 -7.34 16.02 -25.09
CA GLN A 221 -6.43 17.13 -25.43
C GLN A 221 -5.43 17.40 -24.29
N SER A 222 -5.93 17.54 -23.06
CA SER A 222 -5.09 17.89 -21.90
C SER A 222 -4.04 16.82 -21.60
N CYS A 223 -4.41 15.54 -21.72
CA CYS A 223 -3.49 14.42 -21.57
C CYS A 223 -2.48 14.30 -22.72
N SER A 224 -2.81 14.82 -23.90
CA SER A 224 -1.88 14.88 -25.04
C SER A 224 -0.87 16.02 -24.89
N ASP A 225 -1.30 17.15 -24.32
CA ASP A 225 -0.47 18.34 -24.12
C ASP A 225 0.47 18.20 -22.91
N LYS A 226 0.02 17.52 -21.86
CA LYS A 226 0.74 17.40 -20.58
C LYS A 226 0.58 16.01 -19.98
N SER A 227 1.68 15.47 -19.46
CA SER A 227 1.64 14.22 -18.68
C SER A 227 1.17 14.47 -17.25
N TYR A 228 0.19 13.68 -16.81
CA TYR A 228 -0.33 13.70 -15.45
C TYR A 228 -0.02 12.39 -14.74
N SER A 229 0.35 12.49 -13.47
CA SER A 229 0.65 11.35 -12.60
C SER A 229 -0.61 10.80 -11.95
N ALA A 230 -1.58 11.67 -11.70
CA ALA A 230 -2.88 11.33 -11.16
C ALA A 230 -4.03 12.03 -11.88
N LEU A 231 -5.15 11.33 -12.00
CA LEU A 231 -6.45 11.88 -12.39
C LEU A 231 -7.37 11.89 -11.16
N HIS A 232 -7.87 13.06 -10.77
CA HIS A 232 -8.86 13.20 -9.71
C HIS A 232 -10.21 13.49 -10.34
N PHE A 233 -11.15 12.55 -10.29
CA PHE A 233 -12.53 12.77 -10.72
C PHE A 233 -13.41 13.04 -9.50
N SER A 234 -14.22 14.10 -9.56
CA SER A 234 -15.29 14.40 -8.60
C SER A 234 -16.56 14.73 -9.40
N GLY A 235 -17.62 13.96 -9.18
CA GLY A 235 -18.87 14.12 -9.92
C GLY A 235 -19.86 13.00 -9.67
N HIS A 236 -20.88 12.90 -10.53
CA HIS A 236 -21.88 11.84 -10.43
C HIS A 236 -21.35 10.51 -10.95
N GLY A 237 -21.76 9.45 -10.26
CA GLY A 237 -21.73 8.09 -10.78
C GLY A 237 -23.14 7.52 -10.77
N GLY A 238 -23.37 6.53 -11.62
CA GLY A 238 -24.66 5.88 -11.70
C GLY A 238 -24.60 4.64 -12.56
N PHE A 239 -25.77 4.27 -13.09
CA PHE A 239 -25.91 3.17 -14.02
C PHE A 239 -26.54 3.68 -15.31
N ASN A 240 -26.01 3.25 -16.45
CA ASN A 240 -26.65 3.51 -17.74
C ASN A 240 -27.93 2.65 -17.90
N LYS A 241 -28.64 2.84 -19.02
CA LYS A 241 -29.89 2.10 -19.34
C LYS A 241 -29.71 0.58 -19.35
N ASN A 242 -28.49 0.08 -19.58
CA ASN A 242 -28.16 -1.34 -19.59
C ASN A 242 -27.77 -1.87 -18.19
N GLY A 243 -27.79 -1.02 -17.17
CA GLY A 243 -27.35 -1.36 -15.82
C GLY A 243 -25.84 -1.45 -15.65
N GLN A 244 -25.05 -0.87 -16.56
CA GLN A 244 -23.60 -0.80 -16.43
C GLN A 244 -23.20 0.44 -15.63
N PRO A 245 -22.18 0.34 -14.75
CA PRO A 245 -21.69 1.47 -13.96
C PRO A 245 -21.06 2.52 -14.88
N VAL A 246 -21.34 3.79 -14.59
CA VAL A 246 -20.83 4.95 -15.34
C VAL A 246 -20.48 6.08 -14.40
N ILE A 247 -19.56 6.94 -14.83
CA ILE A 247 -19.37 8.29 -14.27
C ILE A 247 -19.77 9.34 -15.30
N CYS A 248 -20.32 10.45 -14.85
CA CYS A 248 -20.83 11.47 -15.76
C CYS A 248 -19.77 12.55 -16.00
N PHE A 249 -19.28 12.65 -17.24
CA PHE A 249 -18.63 13.84 -17.78
C PHE A 249 -19.70 14.84 -18.25
N GLU A 250 -19.28 15.96 -18.81
CA GLU A 250 -20.16 16.91 -19.49
C GLU A 250 -20.01 16.82 -21.01
N HIS A 251 -21.09 17.12 -21.72
CA HIS A 251 -21.06 17.52 -23.14
C HIS A 251 -20.78 19.03 -23.24
N GLU A 252 -20.51 19.53 -24.46
CA GLU A 252 -20.25 20.98 -24.68
C GLU A 252 -21.44 21.88 -24.26
N ASP A 253 -22.67 21.36 -24.28
CA ASP A 253 -23.87 22.06 -23.82
C ASP A 253 -24.06 22.04 -22.29
N GLY A 254 -23.17 21.34 -21.56
CA GLY A 254 -23.20 21.15 -20.12
C GLY A 254 -24.20 20.09 -19.64
N LEU A 255 -24.71 19.23 -20.53
CA LEU A 255 -25.53 18.07 -20.18
C LEU A 255 -24.67 16.86 -19.80
N SER A 256 -25.29 15.89 -19.14
CA SER A 256 -24.62 14.67 -18.70
C SER A 256 -24.12 13.82 -19.87
N HIS A 257 -22.84 13.45 -19.83
CA HIS A 257 -22.22 12.48 -20.71
C HIS A 257 -21.81 11.25 -19.88
N PRO A 258 -22.64 10.19 -19.82
CA PRO A 258 -22.30 8.99 -19.07
C PRO A 258 -21.15 8.21 -19.74
N VAL A 259 -20.08 7.95 -19.01
CA VAL A 259 -18.88 7.25 -19.49
C VAL A 259 -18.68 5.97 -18.70
N SER A 260 -18.57 4.84 -19.39
CA SER A 260 -18.32 3.53 -18.76
C SER A 260 -16.87 3.37 -18.30
N GLY A 261 -16.62 2.35 -17.49
CA GLY A 261 -15.28 2.02 -17.02
C GLY A 261 -14.38 1.59 -18.17
N GLU A 262 -14.94 0.85 -19.13
CA GLU A 262 -14.27 0.42 -20.34
C GLU A 262 -13.92 1.59 -21.25
N ASP A 263 -14.82 2.56 -21.44
CA ASP A 263 -14.56 3.74 -22.28
C ASP A 263 -13.48 4.62 -21.65
N LEU A 264 -13.61 4.95 -20.36
CA LEU A 264 -12.61 5.75 -19.65
C LEU A 264 -11.24 5.06 -19.65
N ALA A 265 -11.23 3.74 -19.42
CA ALA A 265 -10.03 2.94 -19.54
C ALA A 265 -9.38 3.04 -20.92
N ALA A 266 -10.16 2.94 -21.99
CA ALA A 266 -9.65 3.04 -23.36
C ALA A 266 -9.02 4.41 -23.64
N PHE A 267 -9.52 5.49 -23.03
CA PHE A 267 -8.88 6.81 -23.10
C PHE A 267 -7.58 6.91 -22.28
N LEU A 268 -7.56 6.31 -21.10
CA LEU A 268 -6.43 6.43 -20.16
C LEU A 268 -5.30 5.44 -20.45
N GLN A 269 -5.55 4.37 -21.20
CA GLN A 269 -4.61 3.27 -21.36
C GLN A 269 -3.24 3.72 -21.92
N ASP A 270 -3.21 4.73 -22.79
CA ASP A 270 -1.98 5.21 -23.43
C ASP A 270 -1.25 6.31 -22.63
N GLN A 271 -1.80 6.71 -21.48
CA GLN A 271 -1.25 7.73 -20.62
C GLN A 271 -0.14 7.15 -19.74
N ARG A 272 1.07 7.02 -20.29
CA ARG A 272 2.21 6.37 -19.62
C ARG A 272 2.60 6.98 -18.27
N GLY A 273 2.36 8.29 -18.09
CA GLY A 273 2.62 8.99 -16.82
C GLY A 273 1.60 8.70 -15.73
N LEU A 274 0.39 8.26 -16.09
CA LEU A 274 -0.72 8.10 -15.16
C LEU A 274 -0.52 6.83 -14.31
N GLN A 275 -0.31 7.00 -13.01
CA GLN A 275 -0.15 5.89 -12.06
C GLN A 275 -1.34 5.71 -11.13
N PHE A 276 -2.16 6.76 -10.99
CA PHE A 276 -3.21 6.81 -9.98
C PHE A 276 -4.48 7.47 -10.50
N VAL A 277 -5.63 6.87 -10.23
CA VAL A 277 -6.93 7.51 -10.43
C VAL A 277 -7.66 7.57 -9.10
N PHE A 278 -8.14 8.75 -8.75
CA PHE A 278 -8.98 8.99 -7.59
C PHE A 278 -10.41 9.25 -8.10
N LEU A 279 -11.34 8.35 -7.76
CA LEU A 279 -12.74 8.46 -8.10
C LEU A 279 -13.56 8.87 -6.87
N ASN A 280 -13.88 10.15 -6.78
CA ASN A 280 -14.73 10.70 -5.73
C ASN A 280 -16.19 10.73 -6.19
N ALA A 281 -17.05 10.08 -5.40
CA ALA A 281 -18.49 10.06 -5.62
C ALA A 281 -19.14 11.20 -4.83
N CYS A 282 -19.58 12.26 -5.52
CA CYS A 282 -20.29 13.33 -4.84
C CYS A 282 -21.72 12.91 -4.47
N LYS A 283 -22.17 13.46 -3.35
CA LYS A 283 -23.52 13.39 -2.77
C LYS A 283 -24.62 13.49 -3.85
N THR A 284 -25.18 12.35 -4.30
CA THR A 284 -26.44 12.36 -5.06
C THR A 284 -27.48 11.46 -4.43
N SER A 285 -28.61 12.07 -4.08
CA SER A 285 -29.76 11.50 -3.39
C SER A 285 -30.62 10.57 -4.25
N ASP A 286 -30.40 10.50 -5.56
CA ASP A 286 -31.38 9.90 -6.48
C ASP A 286 -30.92 8.62 -7.21
N VAL A 287 -29.65 8.21 -7.04
CA VAL A 287 -29.17 6.92 -7.57
C VAL A 287 -28.82 6.01 -6.41
N ILE A 288 -29.83 5.70 -5.60
CA ILE A 288 -29.76 4.57 -4.68
C ILE A 288 -29.54 3.33 -5.55
N SER A 289 -28.44 2.62 -5.27
CA SER A 289 -28.05 1.38 -5.92
C SER A 289 -29.22 0.40 -5.97
N GLN A 290 -29.92 0.29 -7.11
CA GLN A 290 -31.03 -0.65 -7.29
C GLN A 290 -30.60 -2.13 -7.15
N ARG A 291 -29.30 -2.40 -6.97
CA ARG A 291 -28.71 -3.74 -6.89
C ARG A 291 -27.64 -3.91 -5.80
N GLY A 292 -27.48 -2.93 -4.90
CA GLY A 292 -26.41 -2.97 -3.88
C GLY A 292 -24.99 -2.78 -4.41
N ILE A 293 -24.87 -2.32 -5.66
CA ILE A 293 -23.61 -2.10 -6.36
C ILE A 293 -23.27 -0.62 -6.30
N ASP A 294 -22.08 -0.30 -5.79
CA ASP A 294 -21.52 1.03 -5.96
C ASP A 294 -20.86 1.13 -7.36
N PRO A 295 -21.27 2.11 -8.20
CA PRO A 295 -20.76 2.21 -9.55
C PRO A 295 -19.26 2.52 -9.58
N PHE A 296 -18.73 3.31 -8.65
CA PHE A 296 -17.33 3.70 -8.62
C PHE A 296 -16.40 2.55 -8.25
N SER A 297 -16.81 1.69 -7.33
CA SER A 297 -16.05 0.46 -7.01
C SER A 297 -15.96 -0.48 -8.22
N SER A 298 -17.00 -0.52 -9.05
CA SER A 298 -17.02 -1.31 -10.29
C SER A 298 -16.19 -0.66 -11.40
N MET A 299 -16.25 0.67 -11.51
CA MET A 299 -15.38 1.47 -12.39
C MET A 299 -13.90 1.28 -12.04
N ALA A 300 -13.57 1.28 -10.75
CA ALA A 300 -12.21 1.05 -10.29
C ALA A 300 -11.68 -0.32 -10.70
N ALA A 301 -12.49 -1.36 -10.57
CA ALA A 301 -12.13 -2.69 -11.04
C ALA A 301 -11.89 -2.73 -12.55
N ALA A 302 -12.73 -2.07 -13.36
CA ALA A 302 -12.57 -1.98 -14.80
C ALA A 302 -11.29 -1.22 -15.20
N LEU A 303 -11.01 -0.08 -14.58
CA LEU A 303 -9.81 0.74 -14.82
C LEU A 303 -8.52 0.01 -14.46
N VAL A 304 -8.47 -0.71 -13.34
CA VAL A 304 -7.30 -1.53 -12.99
C VAL A 304 -7.15 -2.70 -13.96
N SER A 305 -8.26 -3.35 -14.35
CA SER A 305 -8.25 -4.47 -15.32
C SER A 305 -7.76 -4.07 -16.71
N THR A 306 -7.80 -2.79 -17.03
CA THR A 306 -7.42 -2.22 -18.32
C THR A 306 -6.06 -1.53 -18.31
N GLY A 307 -5.42 -1.38 -17.15
CA GLY A 307 -4.01 -1.01 -17.05
C GLY A 307 -3.70 0.21 -16.18
N VAL A 308 -4.68 0.81 -15.51
CA VAL A 308 -4.40 1.82 -14.49
C VAL A 308 -3.78 1.13 -13.26
N PRO A 309 -2.58 1.52 -12.78
CA PRO A 309 -1.89 0.78 -11.72
C PRO A 309 -2.66 0.74 -10.39
N ALA A 310 -3.23 1.87 -9.98
CA ALA A 310 -4.04 1.96 -8.77
C ALA A 310 -5.23 2.90 -8.96
N VAL A 311 -6.39 2.49 -8.44
CA VAL A 311 -7.61 3.28 -8.43
C VAL A 311 -8.19 3.28 -7.02
N LEU A 312 -8.41 4.47 -6.49
CA LEU A 312 -9.09 4.69 -5.22
C LEU A 312 -10.51 5.14 -5.52
N ALA A 313 -11.50 4.39 -5.03
CA ALA A 313 -12.91 4.67 -5.26
C ALA A 313 -13.68 4.65 -3.95
N MET A 314 -14.85 5.30 -3.94
CA MET A 314 -15.75 5.28 -2.79
C MET A 314 -16.70 4.09 -2.90
N GLN A 315 -16.95 3.36 -1.81
CA GLN A 315 -17.93 2.27 -1.77
C GLN A 315 -19.27 2.65 -1.11
N PHE A 316 -19.32 3.87 -0.57
CA PHE A 316 -20.46 4.54 0.04
C PHE A 316 -20.39 6.03 -0.38
N PRO A 317 -21.46 6.82 -0.20
CA PRO A 317 -21.34 8.27 -0.23
C PRO A 317 -20.28 8.77 0.75
N ILE A 318 -19.66 9.90 0.44
CA ILE A 318 -18.71 10.58 1.31
C ILE A 318 -19.11 12.05 1.38
N THR A 319 -19.01 12.65 2.57
CA THR A 319 -19.27 14.08 2.74
C THR A 319 -18.08 14.90 2.25
N ASP A 320 -18.34 16.07 1.65
CA ASP A 320 -17.29 16.93 1.08
C ASP A 320 -16.13 17.21 2.08
N PRO A 321 -16.38 17.56 3.36
CA PRO A 321 -15.29 17.80 4.31
C PRO A 321 -14.40 16.57 4.53
N VAL A 322 -15.00 15.38 4.58
CA VAL A 322 -14.28 14.11 4.76
C VAL A 322 -13.48 13.78 3.49
N ALA A 323 -14.07 13.93 2.30
CA ALA A 323 -13.41 13.69 1.02
C ALA A 323 -12.20 14.61 0.81
N ILE A 324 -12.32 15.88 1.20
CA ILE A 324 -11.24 16.86 1.15
C ILE A 324 -10.10 16.47 2.10
N LYS A 325 -10.41 16.13 3.37
CA LYS A 325 -9.40 15.71 4.34
C LYS A 325 -8.66 14.46 3.89
N PHE A 326 -9.40 13.50 3.37
CA PHE A 326 -8.86 12.24 2.88
C PHE A 326 -7.95 12.45 1.66
N SER A 327 -8.43 13.16 0.64
CA SER A 327 -7.66 13.41 -0.58
C SER A 327 -6.40 14.26 -0.31
N GLN A 328 -6.49 15.27 0.56
CA GLN A 328 -5.34 16.08 0.97
C GLN A 328 -4.23 15.22 1.55
N GLU A 329 -4.57 14.31 2.47
CA GLU A 329 -3.59 13.44 3.11
C GLU A 329 -3.02 12.40 2.13
N VAL A 330 -3.87 11.80 1.28
CA VAL A 330 -3.42 10.85 0.25
C VAL A 330 -2.42 11.50 -0.71
N TYR A 331 -2.74 12.67 -1.28
CA TYR A 331 -1.82 13.34 -2.19
C TYR A 331 -0.55 13.83 -1.52
N ARG A 332 -0.63 14.30 -0.27
CA ARG A 332 0.56 14.63 0.52
C ARG A 332 1.49 13.42 0.66
N LYS A 333 0.95 12.27 1.08
CA LYS A 333 1.73 11.03 1.26
C LYS A 333 2.32 10.51 -0.05
N LEU A 334 1.57 10.57 -1.15
CA LEU A 334 2.08 10.20 -2.46
C LEU A 334 3.21 11.13 -2.93
N ALA A 335 3.07 12.45 -2.74
CA ALA A 335 4.10 13.42 -3.06
C ALA A 335 5.35 13.31 -2.16
N GLU A 336 5.19 12.77 -0.94
CA GLU A 336 6.30 12.39 -0.04
C GLU A 336 6.96 11.05 -0.44
N GLY A 337 6.43 10.35 -1.44
CA GLY A 337 6.96 9.08 -1.93
C GLY A 337 6.56 7.87 -1.09
N CYS A 338 5.50 7.97 -0.29
CA CYS A 338 4.93 6.83 0.42
C CYS A 338 4.26 5.85 -0.55
N LEU A 339 4.12 4.60 -0.11
CA LEU A 339 3.34 3.58 -0.83
C LEU A 339 1.85 3.98 -0.88
N ILE A 340 1.14 3.57 -1.93
CA ILE A 340 -0.28 3.96 -2.11
C ILE A 340 -1.17 3.45 -0.98
N ASP A 341 -0.90 2.25 -0.48
CA ASP A 341 -1.61 1.66 0.65
C ASP A 341 -1.31 2.37 1.97
N THR A 342 -0.06 2.81 2.19
CA THR A 342 0.28 3.72 3.31
C THR A 342 -0.48 5.04 3.17
N ALA A 343 -0.52 5.63 1.98
CA ALA A 343 -1.20 6.91 1.74
C ALA A 343 -2.71 6.79 2.04
N VAL A 344 -3.36 5.72 1.59
CA VAL A 344 -4.78 5.44 1.88
C VAL A 344 -5.01 5.23 3.37
N ALA A 345 -4.19 4.41 4.05
CA ALA A 345 -4.35 4.17 5.48
C ALA A 345 -4.15 5.45 6.31
N ASN A 346 -3.19 6.30 5.94
CA ASN A 346 -3.02 7.61 6.58
C ASN A 346 -4.20 8.55 6.30
N GLY A 347 -4.76 8.52 5.09
CA GLY A 347 -6.01 9.24 4.79
C GLY A 347 -7.16 8.82 5.69
N ARG A 348 -7.33 7.51 5.94
CA ARG A 348 -8.33 6.99 6.87
C ARG A 348 -8.08 7.46 8.31
N LYS A 349 -6.81 7.47 8.75
CA LYS A 349 -6.41 8.04 10.05
C LYS A 349 -6.71 9.54 10.13
N ALA A 350 -6.50 10.29 9.07
CA ALA A 350 -6.79 11.73 9.03
C ALA A 350 -8.29 12.02 9.18
N ILE A 351 -9.16 11.23 8.54
CA ILE A 351 -10.61 11.31 8.79
C ILE A 351 -10.93 11.05 10.26
N PHE A 352 -10.40 9.95 10.82
CA PHE A 352 -10.66 9.58 12.21
C PHE A 352 -10.13 10.62 13.21
N ALA A 353 -8.96 11.21 12.95
CA ALA A 353 -8.39 12.27 13.77
C ALA A 353 -9.22 13.57 13.70
N TRP A 354 -9.85 13.83 12.56
CA TRP A 354 -10.75 14.98 12.38
C TRP A 354 -12.11 14.76 13.06
N GLN A 355 -12.67 13.56 12.96
CA GLN A 355 -13.94 13.19 13.59
C GLN A 355 -13.91 11.73 14.04
N THR A 356 -13.65 11.50 15.33
CA THR A 356 -13.47 10.15 15.89
C THR A 356 -14.74 9.29 15.82
N THR A 357 -15.91 9.91 15.72
CA THR A 357 -17.19 9.23 15.55
C THR A 357 -17.50 8.90 14.10
N SER A 358 -16.79 9.45 13.11
CA SER A 358 -17.08 9.14 11.71
C SER A 358 -16.67 7.72 11.37
N PHE A 359 -17.53 6.99 10.66
CA PHE A 359 -17.16 5.72 10.00
C PHE A 359 -16.83 5.92 8.51
N GLU A 360 -16.91 7.14 7.97
CA GLU A 360 -16.64 7.43 6.56
C GLU A 360 -15.18 7.14 6.16
N TRP A 361 -14.29 6.91 7.13
CA TRP A 361 -12.94 6.39 6.85
C TRP A 361 -12.97 5.00 6.18
N GLY A 362 -14.05 4.23 6.31
CA GLY A 362 -14.21 2.96 5.57
C GLY A 362 -14.80 3.13 4.17
N THR A 363 -15.21 4.34 3.79
CA THR A 363 -15.76 4.63 2.45
C THR A 363 -14.73 4.48 1.33
N PRO A 364 -13.48 4.97 1.45
CA PRO A 364 -12.49 4.82 0.39
C PRO A 364 -11.94 3.40 0.31
N VAL A 365 -11.92 2.83 -0.89
CA VAL A 365 -11.45 1.49 -1.22
C VAL A 365 -10.37 1.56 -2.29
N LEU A 366 -9.22 0.93 -2.01
CA LEU A 366 -8.10 0.85 -2.93
C LEU A 366 -8.16 -0.43 -3.76
N PHE A 367 -8.33 -0.29 -5.07
CA PHE A 367 -8.12 -1.33 -6.07
C PHE A 367 -6.76 -1.14 -6.72
N THR A 368 -5.96 -2.20 -6.81
CA THR A 368 -4.65 -2.10 -7.44
C THR A 368 -4.19 -3.42 -8.05
N HIS A 369 -3.30 -3.34 -9.04
CA HIS A 369 -2.49 -4.47 -9.51
C HIS A 369 -1.00 -4.27 -9.21
N VAL A 370 -0.66 -3.23 -8.44
CA VAL A 370 0.72 -2.95 -8.00
C VAL A 370 1.03 -3.80 -6.77
N PRO A 371 1.99 -4.74 -6.85
CA PRO A 371 2.14 -5.80 -5.85
C PRO A 371 2.71 -5.28 -4.53
N ASP A 372 3.62 -4.31 -4.58
CA ASP A 372 4.31 -3.74 -3.43
C ASP A 372 3.74 -2.36 -3.01
N GLY A 373 2.70 -1.88 -3.70
CA GLY A 373 2.10 -0.56 -3.47
C GLY A 373 2.96 0.62 -3.94
N ARG A 374 4.06 0.39 -4.68
CA ARG A 374 4.96 1.45 -5.13
C ARG A 374 4.53 1.98 -6.50
N LEU A 375 3.95 3.18 -6.52
CA LEU A 375 3.56 3.85 -7.78
C LEU A 375 4.72 4.57 -8.47
N PHE A 376 5.70 5.04 -7.68
CA PHE A 376 6.81 5.84 -8.18
C PHE A 376 8.13 5.36 -7.59
N HIS A 377 9.18 5.44 -8.40
CA HIS A 377 10.55 5.36 -7.93
C HIS A 377 10.93 6.70 -7.27
N VAL A 378 11.30 6.67 -6.00
CA VAL A 378 11.83 7.85 -5.32
C VAL A 378 13.34 7.84 -5.55
N GLU A 379 13.83 8.69 -6.45
CA GLU A 379 15.25 8.97 -6.51
C GLU A 379 15.67 9.52 -5.15
N ARG A 380 16.43 8.71 -4.41
CA ARG A 380 17.26 9.25 -3.35
C ARG A 380 18.27 10.13 -4.07
N GLU A 381 18.24 11.44 -3.86
CA GLU A 381 19.42 12.25 -4.16
C GLU A 381 20.60 11.49 -3.55
N PRO A 382 21.68 11.23 -4.31
CA PRO A 382 22.87 10.68 -3.71
C PRO A 382 23.24 11.66 -2.61
N VAL A 383 23.01 11.27 -1.36
CA VAL A 383 23.50 11.98 -0.20
C VAL A 383 24.99 12.09 -0.46
N ARG A 384 25.48 13.30 -0.75
CA ARG A 384 26.91 13.55 -0.66
C ARG A 384 27.24 13.12 0.76
N PRO A 385 28.02 12.05 0.96
CA PRO A 385 28.24 11.53 2.31
C PRO A 385 28.72 12.70 3.15
N SER A 386 28.01 12.96 4.24
CA SER A 386 28.55 13.87 5.24
C SER A 386 29.87 13.24 5.70
N PRO A 387 30.94 14.01 5.95
CA PRO A 387 32.20 13.46 6.44
C PRO A 387 32.07 12.62 7.72
N LEU A 388 30.92 12.69 8.40
CA LEU A 388 30.59 12.03 9.66
C LEU A 388 29.71 10.76 9.48
N GLU A 389 29.30 10.40 8.25
CA GLU A 389 28.53 9.16 7.96
C GLU A 389 29.39 8.07 7.31
N LYS A 390 30.72 8.17 7.40
CA LYS A 390 31.55 6.99 7.27
C LYS A 390 31.50 6.25 8.61
N GLU A 391 30.92 5.06 8.57
CA GLU A 391 31.09 3.97 9.54
C GLU A 391 30.23 4.03 10.82
N ILE A 392 28.98 3.57 10.69
CA ILE A 392 28.53 2.49 11.60
C ILE A 392 28.66 1.20 10.78
N HIS A 393 29.90 0.75 10.64
CA HIS A 393 30.25 -0.50 9.97
C HIS A 393 30.18 -1.57 11.05
N ASN A 394 29.24 -2.53 10.97
CA ASN A 394 29.28 -3.68 11.89
C ASN A 394 30.54 -4.50 11.57
N PRO A 395 31.61 -4.47 12.37
CA PRO A 395 32.89 -5.03 11.96
C PRO A 395 32.78 -6.55 11.77
N ALA A 396 31.95 -7.23 12.56
CA ALA A 396 31.71 -8.66 12.43
C ALA A 396 31.06 -9.05 11.08
N ALA A 397 30.15 -8.22 10.57
CA ALA A 397 29.55 -8.45 9.26
C ALA A 397 30.60 -8.26 8.14
N SER A 398 31.44 -7.23 8.26
CA SER A 398 32.47 -6.91 7.26
C SER A 398 33.56 -7.98 7.17
N ILE A 399 34.02 -8.51 8.32
CA ILE A 399 34.97 -9.62 8.34
C ILE A 399 34.34 -10.86 7.69
N ARG A 400 33.07 -11.13 7.98
CA ARG A 400 32.35 -12.25 7.37
C ARG A 400 32.30 -12.13 5.84
N ASP A 401 31.97 -10.94 5.33
CA ASP A 401 31.87 -10.70 3.89
C ASP A 401 33.23 -10.80 3.20
N VAL A 402 34.30 -10.32 3.85
CA VAL A 402 35.67 -10.53 3.39
C VAL A 402 35.99 -12.03 3.30
N ILE A 403 35.71 -12.80 4.35
CA ILE A 403 35.97 -14.25 4.34
C ILE A 403 35.19 -14.94 3.21
N ILE A 404 33.91 -14.62 3.05
CA ILE A 404 33.05 -15.25 2.02
C ILE A 404 33.48 -14.83 0.61
N GLY A 405 33.93 -13.59 0.43
CA GLY A 405 34.23 -13.01 -0.88
C GLY A 405 35.68 -13.14 -1.34
N ARG A 406 36.62 -13.46 -0.44
CA ARG A 406 38.07 -13.46 -0.72
C ARG A 406 38.80 -14.76 -0.42
N LEU A 407 38.17 -15.68 0.33
CA LEU A 407 38.74 -16.98 0.65
C LEU A 407 37.88 -18.08 0.04
N ASP A 408 38.52 -19.19 -0.36
CA ASP A 408 37.82 -20.44 -0.62
C ASP A 408 37.74 -21.33 0.64
N ALA A 409 37.02 -22.46 0.53
CA ALA A 409 36.78 -23.35 1.67
C ALA A 409 38.05 -24.06 2.18
N LYS A 410 39.08 -24.20 1.32
CA LYS A 410 40.37 -24.77 1.70
C LYS A 410 41.22 -23.71 2.40
N GLU A 411 41.28 -22.49 1.86
CA GLU A 411 41.98 -21.36 2.46
C GLU A 411 41.42 -21.02 3.85
N LEU A 412 40.09 -20.97 4.01
CA LEU A 412 39.48 -20.73 5.32
C LEU A 412 39.78 -21.87 6.32
N ARG A 413 39.84 -23.12 5.85
CA ARG A 413 40.20 -24.28 6.68
C ARG A 413 41.66 -24.22 7.12
N ASP A 414 42.57 -23.90 6.20
CA ASP A 414 44.00 -23.78 6.46
C ASP A 414 44.26 -22.61 7.43
N PHE A 415 43.54 -21.50 7.27
CA PHE A 415 43.58 -20.35 8.18
C PHE A 415 43.11 -20.73 9.60
N CYS A 416 41.93 -21.34 9.75
CA CYS A 416 41.41 -21.76 11.05
C CYS A 416 42.38 -22.71 11.77
N THR A 417 42.93 -23.69 11.06
CA THR A 417 43.80 -24.71 11.67
C THR A 417 45.20 -24.18 11.96
N SER A 418 45.80 -23.42 11.05
CA SER A 418 47.22 -23.03 11.11
C SER A 418 47.47 -21.70 11.81
N ARG A 419 46.52 -20.76 11.77
CA ARG A 419 46.67 -19.41 12.36
C ARG A 419 45.86 -19.22 13.64
N LEU A 420 44.69 -19.84 13.73
CA LEU A 420 43.84 -19.76 14.92
C LEU A 420 43.97 -20.97 15.85
N GLY A 421 44.55 -22.10 15.38
CA GLY A 421 44.60 -23.34 16.14
C GLY A 421 43.23 -23.95 16.40
N MET A 422 42.25 -23.65 15.53
CA MET A 422 40.85 -24.05 15.65
C MET A 422 40.51 -25.21 14.73
N ASP A 423 39.67 -26.13 15.21
CA ASP A 423 39.08 -27.18 14.38
C ASP A 423 38.01 -26.59 13.44
N TYR A 424 38.38 -26.43 12.17
CA TYR A 424 37.47 -25.97 11.13
C TYR A 424 36.26 -26.89 10.97
N ASP A 425 36.42 -28.21 11.10
CA ASP A 425 35.31 -29.16 10.92
C ASP A 425 34.31 -29.08 12.09
N GLY A 426 34.77 -28.67 13.27
CA GLY A 426 33.94 -28.39 14.44
C GLY A 426 33.05 -27.14 14.35
N LEU A 427 33.34 -26.19 13.45
CA LEU A 427 32.50 -25.00 13.25
C LEU A 427 31.09 -25.38 12.70
N PRO A 428 30.02 -24.66 13.05
CA PRO A 428 28.68 -24.98 12.54
C PRO A 428 28.57 -24.80 11.03
N GLY A 429 27.78 -25.68 10.39
CA GLY A 429 27.47 -25.61 8.96
C GLY A 429 28.37 -26.45 8.05
N ARG A 430 28.06 -26.44 6.74
CA ARG A 430 28.74 -27.26 5.71
C ARG A 430 29.31 -26.44 4.55
N SER A 431 28.89 -25.19 4.41
CA SER A 431 29.34 -24.28 3.35
C SER A 431 30.29 -23.23 3.93
N ILE A 432 31.12 -22.62 3.08
CA ILE A 432 31.99 -21.51 3.49
C ILE A 432 31.20 -20.36 4.16
N VAL A 433 30.00 -20.06 3.66
CA VAL A 433 29.09 -19.03 4.23
C VAL A 433 28.65 -19.34 5.66
N THR A 434 28.40 -20.62 5.95
CA THR A 434 27.95 -21.05 7.28
C THR A 434 29.13 -21.23 8.24
N LYS A 435 30.26 -21.74 7.74
CA LYS A 435 31.52 -21.84 8.48
C LYS A 435 32.10 -20.46 8.86
N ALA A 436 32.06 -19.49 7.94
CA ALA A 436 32.44 -18.10 8.21
C ALA A 436 31.52 -17.47 9.27
N GLY A 437 30.21 -17.73 9.21
CA GLY A 437 29.28 -17.31 10.26
C GLY A 437 29.64 -17.88 11.63
N GLY A 438 29.94 -19.18 11.70
CA GLY A 438 30.36 -19.83 12.94
C GLY A 438 31.69 -19.33 13.49
N LEU A 439 32.65 -18.97 12.62
CA LEU A 439 33.92 -18.38 13.02
C LEU A 439 33.73 -16.99 13.64
N ILE A 440 32.88 -16.15 13.04
CA ILE A 440 32.55 -14.82 13.56
C ILE A 440 31.84 -14.92 14.90
N GLU A 441 30.88 -15.83 15.02
CA GLU A 441 30.17 -16.09 16.28
C GLU A 441 31.13 -16.56 17.39
N TYR A 442 32.06 -17.46 17.05
CA TYR A 442 33.12 -17.87 17.98
C TYR A 442 33.98 -16.67 18.42
N ALA A 443 34.41 -15.82 17.49
CA ALA A 443 35.25 -14.67 17.80
C ALA A 443 34.51 -13.62 18.66
N LEU A 444 33.23 -13.36 18.39
CA LEU A 444 32.38 -12.49 19.21
C LEU A 444 32.24 -13.04 20.64
N ASN A 445 31.89 -14.32 20.79
CA ASN A 445 31.67 -14.93 22.11
C ASN A 445 32.91 -14.96 23.00
N HIS A 446 34.11 -14.82 22.43
CA HIS A 446 35.37 -14.81 23.15
C HIS A 446 36.05 -13.43 23.15
N ASN A 447 35.42 -12.38 22.62
CA ASN A 447 35.99 -11.04 22.44
C ASN A 447 37.32 -11.03 21.66
N ARG A 448 37.41 -11.84 20.59
CA ARG A 448 38.62 -12.02 19.76
C ARG A 448 38.46 -11.46 18.34
N LEU A 449 37.55 -10.51 18.13
CA LEU A 449 37.28 -9.97 16.79
C LEU A 449 38.51 -9.23 16.21
N LEU A 450 39.16 -8.40 17.03
CA LEU A 450 40.38 -7.68 16.64
C LEU A 450 41.53 -8.66 16.32
N GLU A 451 41.73 -9.67 17.16
CA GLU A 451 42.75 -10.70 16.93
C GLU A 451 42.48 -11.48 15.62
N LEU A 452 41.21 -11.78 15.33
CA LEU A 452 40.81 -12.45 14.10
C LEU A 452 41.20 -11.62 12.87
N VAL A 453 40.93 -10.31 12.88
CA VAL A 453 41.28 -9.41 11.76
C VAL A 453 42.78 -9.27 11.60
N GLN A 454 43.51 -9.09 12.69
CA GLN A 454 44.97 -8.98 12.68
C GLN A 454 45.61 -10.22 12.06
N LYS A 455 45.17 -11.41 12.48
CA LYS A 455 45.67 -12.67 11.92
C LYS A 455 45.27 -12.87 10.47
N LEU A 456 44.06 -12.48 10.08
CA LEU A 456 43.64 -12.50 8.66
C LEU A 456 44.52 -11.58 7.83
N ARG A 457 44.88 -10.39 8.33
CA ARG A 457 45.72 -9.42 7.63
C ARG A 457 47.15 -9.91 7.47
N GLU A 458 47.70 -10.57 8.49
CA GLU A 458 49.01 -11.21 8.43
C GLU A 458 49.07 -12.36 7.40
N ASP A 459 48.00 -13.16 7.32
CA ASP A 459 47.92 -14.30 6.39
C ASP A 459 47.58 -13.87 4.95
N ARG A 460 46.78 -12.81 4.79
CA ARG A 460 46.29 -12.27 3.52
C ARG A 460 46.52 -10.74 3.42
N PRO A 461 47.79 -10.31 3.30
CA PRO A 461 48.12 -8.88 3.18
C PRO A 461 47.64 -8.26 1.86
N ASP A 462 47.17 -9.06 0.91
CA ASP A 462 46.57 -8.62 -0.35
C ASP A 462 45.16 -8.05 -0.20
N ILE A 463 44.49 -8.28 0.93
CA ILE A 463 43.11 -7.83 1.18
C ILE A 463 43.14 -6.49 1.94
N ALA A 464 43.12 -5.39 1.19
CA ALA A 464 43.18 -4.03 1.73
C ALA A 464 41.99 -3.70 2.67
N GLU A 465 40.84 -4.35 2.49
CA GLU A 465 39.64 -4.14 3.32
C GLU A 465 39.88 -4.47 4.81
N LEU A 466 40.85 -5.35 5.12
CA LEU A 466 41.15 -5.76 6.50
C LEU A 466 41.80 -4.64 7.32
N GLU A 467 42.57 -3.74 6.69
CA GLU A 467 43.22 -2.62 7.38
C GLU A 467 42.17 -1.62 7.90
N SER A 468 41.16 -1.29 7.08
CA SER A 468 40.05 -0.43 7.50
C SER A 468 39.24 -1.04 8.64
N ILE A 469 39.01 -2.36 8.61
CA ILE A 469 38.25 -3.05 9.65
C ILE A 469 39.03 -3.08 10.97
N GLU A 470 40.35 -3.28 10.92
CA GLU A 470 41.20 -3.26 12.11
C GLU A 470 41.22 -1.87 12.78
N VAL A 471 41.34 -0.81 11.98
CA VAL A 471 41.29 0.58 12.48
C VAL A 471 39.95 0.86 13.16
N SER A 472 38.83 0.46 12.54
CA SER A 472 37.49 0.62 13.11
C SER A 472 37.31 -0.11 14.45
N LEU A 473 37.87 -1.32 14.58
CA LEU A 473 37.83 -2.08 15.84
C LEU A 473 38.70 -1.48 16.95
N LEU A 474 39.82 -0.85 16.60
CA LEU A 474 40.68 -0.16 17.56
C LEU A 474 40.00 1.12 18.08
N THR A 475 39.32 1.88 17.21
CA THR A 475 38.60 3.10 17.62
C THR A 475 37.43 2.80 18.57
N GLU A 476 36.68 1.72 18.33
CA GLU A 476 35.59 1.30 19.24
C GLU A 476 36.13 0.90 20.63
N SER A 477 37.31 0.28 20.69
CA SER A 477 37.93 -0.11 21.97
C SER A 477 38.47 1.09 22.77
N GLU A 478 38.87 2.18 22.11
CA GLU A 478 39.34 3.40 22.80
C GLU A 478 38.16 4.23 23.34
N GLU A 479 37.02 4.24 22.67
CA GLU A 479 35.79 4.90 23.15
C GLU A 479 35.19 4.20 24.37
N GLU A 480 35.25 2.87 24.45
CA GLU A 480 34.72 2.09 25.59
C GLU A 480 35.55 2.28 26.89
N TYR A 481 36.85 2.63 26.78
CA TYR A 481 37.70 3.01 27.92
C TYR A 481 37.57 4.49 28.33
N ALA A 482 37.10 5.38 27.45
CA ALA A 482 36.91 6.79 27.75
C ALA A 482 35.61 7.09 28.54
N GLU A 483 34.67 6.14 28.56
CA GLU A 483 33.39 6.23 29.29
C GLU A 483 33.36 5.46 30.63
N THR A 484 34.51 4.93 31.09
CA THR A 484 34.69 4.36 32.44
C THR A 484 35.69 5.16 33.27
#